data_AF-A0A099I4H5-F1
#
_entry.id   AF-A0A099I4H5-F1
#
_cell.length_a   1.000
_cell.length_b   1.000
_cell.length_c   1.000
_cell.angle_alpha   90.00
_cell.angle_beta   90.00
_cell.angle_gamma   90.00
#
_symmetry.space_group_name_H-M   'P 1'
#
loop_
_entity.id
_entity.type
_entity.pdbx_description
1 polymer ?
#
loop_
_entity_poly.entity_id
_entity_poly.type
_entity_poly.pdbx_seq_one_letter_code
_entity_poly.pdbx_strand_id
1 'polypeptide(L)' 'MSERFPNIDWYCDRCNAYLNSQPGFDDHKYTWKCTECGHKNSISSDDIYESEEDFRNVND' A
#
# COMPACT_ATOMS: atom_id res chain seq x y z
N MET A 1 -6.61 18.22 -1.62
CA MET A 1 -7.01 16.87 -1.19
C MET A 1 -6.00 16.46 -0.16
N SER A 2 -6.41 16.41 1.10
CA SER A 2 -5.57 15.92 2.20
C SER A 2 -5.40 14.42 1.99
N GLU A 3 -4.21 13.86 2.17
CA GLU A 3 -4.01 12.40 2.18
C GLU A 3 -4.83 11.78 3.32
N ARG A 4 -5.44 10.61 3.08
CA ARG A 4 -6.14 9.84 4.12
C ARG A 4 -5.14 9.27 5.11
N PHE A 5 -3.97 8.86 4.61
CA PHE A 5 -2.87 8.28 5.37
C PHE A 5 -1.58 9.07 5.13
N PRO A 6 -1.39 10.22 5.81
CA PRO A 6 -0.24 11.08 5.58
C PRO A 6 1.06 10.40 6.02
N ASN A 7 2.10 10.53 5.19
CA ASN A 7 3.44 9.93 5.39
C ASN A 7 3.45 8.39 5.39
N ILE A 8 2.49 7.75 4.72
CA ILE A 8 2.48 6.29 4.56
C ILE A 8 2.92 5.92 3.15
N ASP A 9 3.97 5.10 3.08
CA ASP A 9 4.49 4.53 1.85
C ASP A 9 3.84 3.17 1.57
N TRP A 10 3.10 3.11 0.47
CA TRP A 10 2.41 1.92 0.00
C TRP A 10 3.26 1.21 -1.05
N TYR A 11 3.46 -0.08 -0.84
CA TYR A 11 4.17 -0.96 -1.75
C TYR A 11 3.26 -2.08 -2.24
N CYS A 12 3.52 -2.58 -3.43
CA CYS A 12 2.78 -3.70 -3.98
C CYS A 12 3.15 -5.01 -3.27
N ASP A 13 2.18 -5.70 -2.68
CA ASP A 13 2.37 -6.95 -1.93
C ASP A 13 2.99 -8.09 -2.77
N ARG A 14 2.85 -8.00 -4.10
CA ARG A 14 3.37 -9.02 -5.04
C ARG A 14 4.72 -8.67 -5.66
N CYS A 15 4.91 -7.42 -6.10
CA CYS A 15 6.07 -7.03 -6.91
C CYS A 15 6.92 -5.95 -6.26
N ASN A 16 6.57 -5.52 -5.04
CA ASN A 16 7.26 -4.50 -4.27
C ASN A 16 7.39 -3.13 -4.99
N ALA A 17 6.56 -2.89 -6.00
CA ALA A 17 6.52 -1.61 -6.70
C ALA A 17 5.92 -0.53 -5.79
N TYR A 18 6.49 0.67 -5.83
CA TYR A 18 5.99 1.82 -5.09
C TYR A 18 4.64 2.28 -5.68
N LEU A 19 3.60 2.30 -4.85
CA LEU A 19 2.23 2.58 -5.29
C LEU A 19 1.92 4.09 -5.26
N ASN A 20 2.47 4.85 -4.31
CA ASN A 20 2.19 6.29 -4.17
C ASN A 20 2.62 7.10 -5.40
N SER A 21 3.62 6.63 -6.16
CA SER A 21 4.04 7.27 -7.41
C SER A 21 3.24 6.85 -8.64
N GLN A 22 2.32 5.88 -8.52
CA GLN A 22 1.53 5.40 -9.65
C GLN A 22 0.47 6.43 -10.06
N PRO A 23 0.25 6.61 -11.37
CA PRO A 23 -0.68 7.62 -11.86
C PRO A 23 -2.12 7.31 -11.42
N GLY A 24 -2.72 8.25 -10.70
CA GLY A 24 -4.10 8.14 -10.20
C GLY A 24 -4.24 7.33 -8.90
N PHE A 25 -3.12 6.98 -8.25
CA PHE A 25 -3.13 6.43 -6.90
C PHE A 25 -3.92 7.36 -5.97
N ASP A 26 -4.76 6.75 -5.15
CA ASP A 26 -5.66 7.47 -4.25
C ASP A 26 -5.82 6.62 -3.00
N ASP A 27 -5.22 7.09 -1.91
CA ASP A 27 -5.22 6.44 -0.61
C ASP A 27 -6.59 6.51 0.09
N HIS A 28 -7.53 7.29 -0.44
CA HIS A 28 -8.93 7.27 0.03
C HIS A 28 -9.69 6.04 -0.48
N LYS A 29 -9.18 5.37 -1.51
CA LYS A 29 -9.75 4.12 -1.99
C LYS A 29 -9.25 2.99 -1.10
N TYR A 30 -10.15 2.06 -0.76
CA TYR A 30 -9.82 0.88 0.06
C TYR A 30 -8.86 -0.09 -0.62
N THR A 31 -8.70 -0.01 -1.94
CA THR A 31 -7.86 -0.94 -2.69
C THR A 31 -7.26 -0.26 -3.90
N TRP A 32 -6.03 -0.61 -4.25
CA TRP A 32 -5.34 -0.12 -5.43
C TRP A 32 -4.82 -1.27 -6.29
N LYS A 33 -5.12 -1.21 -7.59
CA LYS A 33 -4.57 -2.16 -8.55
C LYS A 33 -3.22 -1.64 -9.05
N CYS A 34 -2.16 -2.35 -8.71
CA CYS A 34 -0.80 -2.05 -9.15
C CYS A 34 -0.73 -1.98 -10.67
N THR A 35 -0.21 -0.87 -11.20
CA THR A 35 -0.07 -0.64 -12.64
C THR A 35 1.01 -1.51 -13.26
N GLU A 36 2.01 -1.91 -12.48
CA GLU A 36 3.16 -2.71 -12.95
C GLU A 36 2.80 -4.19 -13.14
N CYS A 37 2.16 -4.82 -12.14
CA CYS A 37 1.91 -6.27 -12.15
C CYS A 37 0.42 -6.65 -12.16
N GLY A 38 -0.49 -5.69 -12.00
CA GLY A 38 -1.92 -5.91 -11.96
C GLY A 38 -2.47 -6.50 -10.66
N HIS A 39 -1.63 -6.71 -9.64
CA HIS A 39 -2.05 -7.17 -8.32
C HIS A 39 -2.93 -6.12 -7.62
N LYS A 40 -3.91 -6.57 -6.84
CA LYS A 40 -4.81 -5.71 -6.09
C LYS A 40 -4.36 -5.67 -4.64
N ASN A 41 -3.88 -4.51 -4.21
CA ASN A 41 -3.39 -4.25 -2.87
C ASN A 41 -4.51 -3.62 -2.03
N SER A 42 -4.53 -3.96 -0.74
CA SER A 42 -5.42 -3.33 0.25
C SER A 42 -4.79 -2.04 0.74
N ILE A 43 -5.60 -0.98 0.84
CA ILE A 43 -5.20 0.33 1.35
C ILE A 43 -6.09 0.63 2.56
N SER A 44 -5.74 0.00 3.69
CA SER A 44 -6.45 0.13 4.97
C SER A 44 -5.48 0.47 6.09
N SER A 45 -5.97 1.10 7.15
CA SER A 45 -5.17 1.30 8.37
C SER A 45 -4.70 -0.02 8.99
N ASP A 46 -5.43 -1.12 8.75
CA ASP A 46 -5.05 -2.46 9.19
C ASP A 46 -3.82 -3.01 8.46
N ASP A 47 -3.49 -2.46 7.29
CA ASP A 47 -2.32 -2.83 6.49
C ASP A 47 -1.15 -1.82 6.68
N ILE A 48 -1.22 -0.96 7.70
CA ILE A 48 -0.15 -0.03 8.05
C ILE A 48 0.70 -0.66 9.17
N TYR A 49 1.97 -0.89 8.86
CA TYR A 49 2.93 -1.48 9.77
C TYR A 49 4.01 -0.46 10.14
N GLU A 50 4.51 -0.51 11.38
CA GLU A 50 5.59 0.39 11.82
C GLU A 50 6.92 0.09 11.11
N SER A 51 7.08 -1.14 10.59
CA SER A 51 8.27 -1.56 9.83
C SER A 51 7.98 -2.75 8.91
N GLU A 52 8.85 -2.97 7.91
CA GLU A 52 8.81 -4.17 7.06
C GLU A 52 8.94 -5.48 7.86
N GLU A 53 9.63 -5.44 9.00
CA GLU A 53 9.80 -6.60 9.87
C GLU A 53 8.46 -6.99 10.50
N ASP A 54 7.70 -6.00 10.97
CA ASP A 54 6.36 -6.18 11.52
C ASP A 54 5.40 -6.77 10.48
N PHE A 55 5.43 -6.25 9.25
CA PHE A 55 4.68 -6.81 8.10
C PHE A 55 4.98 -8.30 7.85
N ARG A 56 6.25 -8.70 7.96
CA ARG A 56 6.65 -10.10 7.73
C ARG A 56 6.33 -11.01 8.92
N ASN A 57 6.26 -10.46 10.12
CA ASN A 57 6.01 -11.19 11.36
C ASN A 57 4.52 -11.42 11.68
N VAL A 58 3.57 -10.89 10.90
CA VAL A 58 2.12 -11.15 11.04
C VAL A 58 1.73 -12.64 10.91
N ASN A 59 2.66 -13.50 10.49
CA ASN A 59 2.40 -14.93 10.24
C ASN A 59 3.01 -15.91 11.28
N ASP A 60 3.35 -15.47 12.50
CA ASP A 60 3.68 -16.39 13.63
C ASP A 60 2.47 -16.65 14.55
#